data_AF-A0A0Q7MQJ3-F1
#
_entry.id   AF-A0A0Q7MQJ3-F1
#
_cell.length_a   1.000
_cell.length_b   1.000
_cell.length_c   1.000
_cell.angle_alpha   90.00
_cell.angle_beta   90.00
_cell.angle_gamma   90.00
#
_symmetry.space_group_name_H-M   'P 1'
#
loop_
_entity.id
_entity.type
_entity.pdbx_description
1 polymer ?
#
loop_
_entity_poly.entity_id
_entity_poly.type
_entity_poly.pdbx_seq_one_letter_code
_entity_poly.pdbx_strand_id
1 'polypeptide(L)'
;MAGASTLHEAMRVINQIADVVKEEGGGWMSCTGCHETIDGQETGHYPWSNIFSCITGYGCRECGGIGVRWNEPFPIQDAEAMMPECHEVTA
;
A
#
# COMPACT_ATOMS: atom_id res chain seq x y z
N MET A 1 37.05 8.47 1.49
CA MET A 1 36.00 9.14 0.68
C MET A 1 35.02 8.12 0.06
N ALA A 2 34.56 7.11 0.82
CA ALA A 2 33.70 6.04 0.31
C ALA A 2 32.21 6.17 0.68
N GLY A 3 31.86 7.11 1.58
CA GLY A 3 30.48 7.28 2.07
C GLY A 3 29.57 8.15 1.20
N ALA A 4 30.14 8.97 0.30
CA ALA A 4 29.35 9.82 -0.58
C ALA A 4 28.82 9.06 -1.81
N SER A 5 29.55 8.06 -2.30
CA SER A 5 29.13 7.26 -3.46
C SER A 5 27.99 6.29 -3.12
N THR A 6 28.01 5.69 -1.92
CA THR A 6 26.97 4.76 -1.47
C THR A 6 25.63 5.44 -1.24
N LEU A 7 25.62 6.67 -0.71
CA LEU A 7 24.41 7.49 -0.55
C LEU A 7 23.77 7.86 -1.89
N HIS A 8 24.59 8.29 -2.86
CA HIS A 8 24.11 8.64 -4.20
C HIS A 8 23.50 7.44 -4.93
N GLU A 9 24.14 6.27 -4.81
CA GLU A 9 23.65 5.03 -5.43
C GLU A 9 22.37 4.53 -4.77
N ALA A 10 22.26 4.61 -3.44
CA ALA A 10 21.02 4.31 -2.73
C ALA A 10 19.87 5.24 -3.14
N MET A 11 20.12 6.55 -3.24
CA MET A 11 19.11 7.52 -3.68
C MET A 11 18.67 7.28 -5.13
N ARG A 12 19.59 6.90 -6.02
CA ARG A 12 19.26 6.52 -7.40
C ARG A 12 18.27 5.35 -7.43
N VAL A 13 18.55 4.31 -6.65
CA VAL A 13 17.71 3.11 -6.59
C VAL A 13 16.33 3.44 -5.98
N ILE A 14 16.29 4.22 -4.91
CA ILE A 14 15.03 4.63 -4.27
C ILE A 14 14.15 5.43 -5.24
N ASN A 15 14.72 6.37 -5.99
CA ASN A 15 13.97 7.15 -6.98
C ASN A 15 13.45 6.27 -8.12
N GLN A 16 14.28 5.34 -8.62
CA GLN A 16 13.84 4.39 -9.64
C GLN A 16 12.66 3.53 -9.16
N ILE A 17 12.68 3.07 -7.91
CA ILE A 17 11.56 2.33 -7.31
C ILE A 17 10.31 3.22 -7.24
N ALA A 18 10.46 4.48 -6.83
CA ALA A 18 9.33 5.41 -6.74
C ALA A 18 8.70 5.70 -8.11
N ASP A 19 9.50 5.78 -9.18
CA ASP A 19 9.00 6.00 -10.53
C ASP A 19 8.23 4.78 -11.05
N VAL A 20 8.74 3.56 -10.82
CA VAL A 20 8.04 2.31 -11.17
C VAL A 20 6.70 2.20 -10.43
N VAL A 21 6.67 2.51 -9.13
CA VAL A 21 5.41 2.51 -8.34
C VAL A 21 4.40 3.53 -8.90
N LYS A 22 4.86 4.69 -9.39
CA LYS A 22 3.97 5.70 -9.99
C LYS A 22 3.44 5.28 -11.37
N GLU A 23 4.29 4.67 -12.20
CA GLU A 23 3.96 4.36 -13.59
C GLU A 23 3.21 3.03 -13.73
N GLU A 24 3.67 1.99 -13.05
CA GLU A 24 3.10 0.65 -13.14
C GLU A 24 1.99 0.46 -12.09
N GLY A 25 2.06 1.14 -10.95
CA GLY A 25 1.01 1.17 -9.92
C GLY A 25 1.08 0.04 -8.90
N GLY A 26 -0.04 -0.18 -8.20
CA GLY A 26 -0.17 -1.12 -7.10
C GLY A 26 -0.16 -0.44 -5.73
N GLY A 27 -0.71 -1.11 -4.73
CA GLY A 27 -0.86 -0.51 -3.41
C GLY A 27 -1.17 -1.54 -2.34
N TRP A 28 -0.97 -1.14 -1.09
CA TRP A 28 -1.43 -1.93 0.04
C TRP A 28 -2.94 -1.80 0.17
N MET A 29 -3.61 -2.93 0.35
CA MET A 29 -5.04 -3.00 0.64
C MET A 29 -5.27 -3.73 1.96
N SER A 30 -6.33 -3.37 2.67
CA SER A 30 -6.78 -4.07 3.86
C SER A 30 -6.95 -5.55 3.55
N CYS A 31 -6.45 -6.43 4.42
CA CYS A 31 -6.63 -7.85 4.22
C CYS A 31 -8.09 -8.24 4.49
N THR A 32 -8.82 -8.64 3.46
CA THR A 32 -10.24 -9.03 3.55
C THR A 32 -10.53 -10.19 4.52
N GLY A 33 -9.53 -11.03 4.81
CA GLY A 33 -9.66 -12.12 5.79
C GLY A 33 -9.52 -11.69 7.26
N CYS A 34 -9.01 -10.49 7.53
CA CYS A 34 -8.81 -9.98 8.90
C CYS A 34 -9.18 -8.51 9.11
N HIS A 35 -9.71 -7.87 8.09
CA HIS A 35 -10.28 -6.53 8.17
C HIS A 35 -11.79 -6.67 8.16
N GLU A 36 -12.42 -6.27 9.27
CA GLU A 36 -13.88 -6.34 9.43
C GLU A 36 -14.55 -5.11 8.82
N THR A 37 -15.44 -5.35 7.87
CA THR A 37 -16.32 -4.35 7.25
C THR A 37 -17.76 -4.65 7.62
N ILE A 38 -18.60 -3.63 7.82
CA ILE A 38 -20.05 -3.78 7.90
C ILE A 38 -20.63 -3.23 6.60
N ASP A 39 -21.37 -4.06 5.85
CA ASP A 39 -21.94 -3.72 4.55
C ASP A 39 -20.93 -3.15 3.54
N GLY A 40 -19.68 -3.62 3.63
CA GLY A 40 -18.59 -3.16 2.76
C GLY A 40 -18.08 -1.77 3.10
N GLN A 41 -18.30 -1.28 4.32
CA GLN A 41 -17.73 -0.04 4.85
C GLN A 41 -16.85 -0.32 6.06
N GLU A 42 -15.82 0.49 6.26
CA GLU A 42 -14.95 0.37 7.43
C GLU A 42 -15.72 0.61 8.73
N THR A 43 -15.45 -0.24 9.72
CA THR A 43 -16.14 -0.20 11.02
C THR A 43 -15.51 0.79 12.01
N GLY A 44 -14.38 1.41 11.64
CA GLY A 44 -13.58 2.27 12.52
C GLY A 44 -12.81 1.53 13.63
N HIS A 45 -12.87 0.19 13.67
CA HIS A 45 -12.18 -0.61 14.69
C HIS A 45 -10.66 -0.67 14.51
N TYR A 46 -10.16 -0.45 13.30
CA TYR A 46 -8.77 -0.62 12.93
C TYR A 46 -8.12 0.74 12.60
N PRO A 47 -6.87 0.98 13.03
CA PRO A 47 -6.19 2.25 12.78
C PRO A 47 -5.70 2.37 11.34
N TRP A 48 -5.61 3.62 10.86
CA TRP A 48 -4.87 3.96 9.65
C TRP A 48 -3.36 3.83 9.88
N SER A 49 -2.67 3.21 8.93
CA SER A 49 -1.21 3.13 8.91
C SER A 49 -0.63 4.05 7.84
N ASN A 50 0.20 5.01 8.26
CA ASN A 50 0.95 5.86 7.33
C ASN A 50 2.05 5.10 6.58
N ILE A 51 2.46 3.92 7.05
CA ILE A 51 3.47 3.09 6.38
C ILE A 51 2.85 2.38 5.18
N PHE A 52 1.63 1.87 5.35
CA PHE A 52 0.92 1.17 4.30
C PHE A 52 -0.03 2.08 3.52
N SER A 53 -0.27 3.30 4.00
CA SER A 53 -1.32 4.20 3.52
C SER A 53 -2.66 3.49 3.43
N CYS A 54 -3.05 2.77 4.49
CA CYS A 54 -4.22 1.90 4.48
C CYS A 54 -4.67 1.55 5.91
N ILE A 55 -5.93 1.15 6.08
CA ILE A 55 -6.42 0.61 7.35
C ILE A 55 -5.88 -0.81 7.56
N THR A 56 -5.23 -1.07 8.69
CA THR A 56 -4.62 -2.37 8.95
C THR A 56 -5.56 -3.28 9.73
N GLY A 57 -5.96 -4.42 9.16
CA GLY A 57 -6.71 -5.45 9.89
C GLY A 57 -5.90 -6.07 11.05
N TYR A 58 -6.51 -6.99 11.81
CA TYR A 58 -5.85 -7.57 13.00
C TYR A 58 -4.67 -8.52 12.69
N GLY A 59 -4.47 -8.87 11.42
CA GLY A 59 -3.43 -9.78 10.95
C GLY A 59 -3.83 -11.26 11.10
N CYS A 60 -3.87 -11.98 9.98
CA CYS A 60 -4.15 -13.42 9.94
C CYS A 60 -3.12 -14.19 9.11
N ARG A 61 -3.29 -15.52 9.01
CA ARG A 61 -2.38 -16.37 8.21
C ARG A 61 -2.36 -16.02 6.73
N GLU A 62 -3.47 -15.51 6.18
CA GLU A 62 -3.59 -15.20 4.76
C GLU A 62 -2.73 -13.99 4.34
N CYS A 63 -2.53 -13.03 5.24
CA CYS A 63 -1.65 -11.87 5.03
C CYS A 63 -0.30 -11.99 5.77
N GLY A 64 0.04 -13.18 6.27
CA GLY A 64 1.28 -13.38 7.04
C GLY A 64 1.37 -12.56 8.33
N GLY A 65 0.23 -12.15 8.90
CA GLY A 65 0.15 -11.37 10.14
C GLY A 65 0.28 -9.85 9.98
N ILE A 66 0.39 -9.32 8.74
CA ILE A 66 0.62 -7.89 8.50
C ILE A 66 -0.67 -7.05 8.60
N GLY A 67 -1.83 -7.63 8.28
CA GLY A 67 -3.12 -6.95 8.25
C GLY A 67 -3.44 -6.23 6.93
N VAL A 68 -2.49 -6.19 6.00
CA VAL A 68 -2.63 -5.69 4.63
C VAL A 68 -2.02 -6.65 3.62
N ARG A 69 -2.41 -6.51 2.35
CA ARG A 69 -1.85 -7.27 1.22
C ARG A 69 -1.45 -6.31 0.11
N TRP A 70 -0.35 -6.62 -0.58
CA TRP A 70 0.00 -5.92 -1.80
C TRP A 70 -0.98 -6.34 -2.89
N ASN A 71 -1.60 -5.36 -3.54
CA ASN A 71 -2.42 -5.57 -4.71
C ASN A 71 -1.64 -5.14 -5.94
N GLU A 72 -1.51 -6.06 -6.89
CA GLU A 72 -0.90 -5.74 -8.17
C GLU A 72 -1.79 -4.74 -8.92
N PRO A 73 -1.19 -3.83 -9.70
CA PRO A 73 -1.94 -2.91 -10.53
C PRO A 73 -2.79 -3.69 -11.55
N PHE A 74 -4.07 -3.33 -11.65
CA PHE A 74 -4.86 -3.69 -12.83
C PHE A 74 -4.38 -2.82 -14.00
N PRO A 75 -4.50 -3.30 -15.26
CA PRO A 75 -4.26 -2.44 -16.41
C PRO A 75 -5.07 -1.15 -16.24
N ILE A 76 -4.43 -0.01 -16.50
CA ILE A 76 -4.96 1.39 -16.47
C ILE A 76 -6.32 1.61 -17.15
N GLN A 77 -6.89 0.60 -17.80
CA GLN A 77 -8.24 0.57 -18.36
C GLN A 77 -9.31 0.55 -17.25
N ASP A 78 -8.98 0.04 -16.06
CA ASP A 78 -9.91 -0.17 -14.94
C ASP A 78 -9.47 0.50 -13.62
N ALA A 79 -8.42 1.35 -13.66
CA ALA A 79 -7.81 1.95 -12.47
C ALA A 79 -8.75 2.89 -11.68
N GLU A 80 -9.78 3.46 -12.33
CA GLU A 80 -10.80 4.27 -11.66
C GLU A 80 -11.91 3.42 -11.00
N ALA A 81 -12.07 2.15 -11.42
CA ALA A 81 -13.16 1.27 -10.97
C ALA A 81 -12.80 0.43 -9.73
N MET A 82 -11.51 0.24 -9.46
CA MET A 82 -11.01 -0.34 -8.21
C MET A 82 -10.23 0.71 -7.44
N MET A 83 -10.93 1.73 -6.95
CA MET A 83 -10.42 2.53 -5.83
C MET A 83 -10.55 1.65 -4.57
N PRO A 84 -9.47 1.04 -4.04
CA PRO A 84 -9.56 0.42 -2.74
C PRO A 84 -9.59 1.55 -1.71
N GLU A 85 -10.26 1.33 -0.58
CA GLU A 85 -10.51 2.24 0.55
C GLU A 85 -9.24 2.79 1.25
N CYS A 86 -8.09 2.76 0.59
CA CYS A 86 -6.77 3.10 1.10
C CYS A 86 -6.15 4.30 0.37
N HIS A 87 -6.97 5.19 -0.19
CA HIS A 87 -6.49 6.48 -0.70
C HIS A 87 -7.37 7.64 -0.25
N GLU A 88 -6.98 8.28 0.85
CA GLU A 88 -7.03 9.74 0.90
C GLU A 88 -5.66 10.26 1.29
N VAL A 89 -4.89 10.61 0.26
CA VAL A 89 -3.82 11.61 0.36
C VAL A 89 -4.48 12.96 0.15
N THR A 90 -4.94 13.60 1.22
CA THR A 90 -5.11 15.06 1.20
C THR A 90 -4.08 15.68 2.13
N ALA A 91 -3.37 16.65 1.55
CA ALA A 91 -2.25 17.39 2.12
C ALA A 91 -2.63 18.20 3.37
#